data_AF-A0AAW6JPB4-F1
#
_entry.id   AF-A0AAW6JPB4-F1
#
_cell.length_a   1.000
_cell.length_b   1.000
_cell.length_c   1.000
_cell.angle_alpha   90.00
_cell.angle_beta   90.00
_cell.angle_gamma   90.00
#
_symmetry.space_group_name_H-M   'P 1'
#
loop_
_entity.id
_entity.type
_entity.pdbx_description
1 polymer ?
#
loop_
_entity_poly.entity_id
_entity_poly.type
_entity_poly.pdbx_seq_one_letter_code
_entity_poly.pdbx_strand_id
1 'polypeptide(L)' 'MDGNSAICNLKKINPEVAIIACSGRNIQNMLKANHENQVLAILSKPYTNQELLSTLNLVLK' A
#
# COMPACT_ATOMS: atom_id res chain seq x y z
N MET A 1 -5.99 -11.35 -10.75
CA MET A 1 -6.02 -10.89 -9.35
C MET A 1 -5.71 -9.40 -9.36
N ASP A 2 -6.57 -8.57 -8.76
CA ASP A 2 -6.35 -7.13 -8.60
C ASP A 2 -5.58 -6.81 -7.29
N GLY A 3 -5.18 -5.55 -7.13
CA GLY A 3 -4.41 -5.10 -5.97
C GLY A 3 -5.10 -5.31 -4.63
N ASN A 4 -6.42 -5.08 -4.54
CA ASN A 4 -7.16 -5.22 -3.27
C ASN A 4 -7.22 -6.69 -2.86
N SER A 5 -7.53 -7.57 -3.80
CA SER A 5 -7.54 -9.02 -3.55
C SER A 5 -6.17 -9.53 -3.09
N ALA A 6 -5.08 -9.02 -3.66
CA ALA A 6 -3.72 -9.37 -3.26
C ALA A 6 -3.41 -8.93 -1.82
N ILE A 7 -3.75 -7.68 -1.46
CA ILE A 7 -3.57 -7.13 -0.10
C ILE A 7 -4.29 -8.00 0.93
N CYS A 8 -5.57 -8.30 0.69
CA CYS A 8 -6.38 -9.12 1.59
C CYS A 8 -5.78 -10.53 1.77
N ASN A 9 -5.33 -11.16 0.69
CA ASN A 9 -4.75 -12.50 0.76
C ASN A 9 -3.39 -12.51 1.48
N LEU A 10 -2.53 -11.53 1.22
CA LEU A 10 -1.25 -11.40 1.92
C LEU A 10 -1.45 -11.22 3.43
N LYS A 11 -2.41 -10.38 3.85
CA LYS A 11 -2.74 -10.20 5.27
C LYS A 11 -3.33 -11.44 5.93
N LYS A 12 -4.07 -12.29 5.20
CA LYS A 12 -4.54 -13.58 5.72
C LYS A 12 -3.39 -14.57 5.93
N ILE A 13 -2.39 -14.55 5.05
CA ILE A 13 -1.21 -15.43 5.13
C ILE A 13 -0.27 -14.97 6.25
N ASN A 14 0.00 -13.67 6.32
CA ASN A 14 0.81 -13.05 7.36
C ASN A 14 0.19 -11.69 7.76
N PRO A 15 -0.49 -11.61 8.92
CA PRO A 15 -1.08 -10.36 9.40
C PRO A 15 -0.07 -9.22 9.59
N GLU A 16 1.19 -9.55 9.90
CA GLU A 16 2.26 -8.58 10.17
C GLU A 16 3.01 -8.11 8.92
N VAL A 17 2.72 -8.68 7.74
CA VAL A 17 3.41 -8.27 6.52
C VAL A 17 3.22 -6.78 6.24
N ALA A 18 4.33 -6.07 6.05
CA ALA A 18 4.32 -4.67 5.66
C ALA A 18 3.89 -4.54 4.20
N ILE A 19 2.86 -3.73 3.94
CA ILE A 19 2.32 -3.52 2.60
C ILE A 19 2.32 -2.03 2.27
N ILE A 20 2.91 -1.67 1.13
CA ILE A 20 2.82 -0.36 0.52
C ILE A 20 1.99 -0.52 -0.76
N ALA A 21 0.84 0.14 -0.84
CA ALA A 21 0.01 0.10 -2.03
C ALA A 21 0.42 1.21 -3.02
N CYS A 22 0.54 0.88 -4.31
CA CYS A 22 0.94 1.85 -5.32
C CYS A 22 -0.12 1.95 -6.44
N SER A 23 -0.77 3.11 -6.61
CA SER A 23 -1.79 3.31 -7.64
C SER A 23 -1.62 4.64 -8.37
N GLY A 24 -1.84 4.65 -9.69
CA GLY A 24 -1.87 5.88 -10.51
C GLY A 24 -3.28 6.42 -10.78
N ARG A 25 -4.33 5.74 -10.29
CA ARG A 25 -5.73 6.14 -10.45
C ARG A 25 -6.50 5.81 -9.16
N ASN A 26 -7.46 6.66 -8.79
CA ASN A 26 -8.43 6.38 -7.72
C ASN A 26 -7.82 5.95 -6.38
N ILE A 27 -6.83 6.68 -5.87
CA ILE A 27 -6.28 6.49 -4.50
C ILE A 27 -7.36 6.56 -3.43
N GLN A 28 -8.37 7.40 -3.65
CA GLN A 28 -9.51 7.49 -2.73
C GLN A 28 -10.30 6.17 -2.59
N ASN A 29 -10.31 5.31 -3.61
CA ASN A 29 -10.95 4.01 -3.51
C ASN A 29 -10.10 3.01 -2.71
N MET A 30 -8.77 3.19 -2.67
CA MET A 30 -7.88 2.44 -1.78
C MET A 30 -8.11 2.85 -0.32
N LEU A 31 -8.34 4.13 -0.05
CA LEU A 31 -8.63 4.66 1.29
C LEU A 31 -10.03 4.23 1.79
N LYS A 32 -11.07 4.33 0.95
CA LYS A 32 -12.46 4.04 1.34
C LYS A 32 -12.75 2.57 1.64
N ALA A 33 -12.01 1.64 1.06
CA ALA A 33 -12.32 0.22 1.14
C ALA A 33 -11.69 -0.45 2.38
N ASN A 34 -11.86 0.06 3.60
CA ASN A 34 -11.36 -0.56 4.85
C ASN A 34 -9.86 -1.00 4.80
N HIS A 35 -9.07 -0.48 3.86
CA HIS A 35 -7.68 -0.89 3.65
C HIS A 35 -6.72 0.03 4.38
N GLU A 36 -7.17 1.16 4.95
CA GLU A 36 -6.34 2.03 5.78
C GLU A 36 -5.70 1.27 6.95
N ASN A 37 -6.36 0.22 7.47
CA ASN A 37 -5.79 -0.68 8.49
C ASN A 37 -4.97 -1.86 7.92
N GLN A 38 -4.95 -2.06 6.60
CA GLN A 38 -4.30 -3.21 5.94
C GLN A 38 -3.01 -2.83 5.20
N VAL A 39 -2.80 -1.54 4.90
CA VAL A 39 -1.58 -1.04 4.27
C VAL A 39 -0.92 0.02 5.14
N LEU A 40 0.40 0.03 5.18
CA LEU A 40 1.17 0.98 6.01
C LEU A 40 1.42 2.31 5.30
N ALA A 41 1.39 2.31 3.96
CA ALA A 41 1.49 3.52 3.16
C ALA A 41 0.87 3.33 1.79
N ILE A 42 0.52 4.45 1.16
CA ILE A 42 0.05 4.50 -0.23
C ILE A 42 0.96 5.45 -1.02
N LEU A 43 1.43 5.00 -2.18
CA LEU A 43 2.26 5.77 -3.09
C LEU A 43 1.51 6.04 -4.41
N SER A 44 1.29 7.32 -4.71
CA SER A 44 0.61 7.75 -5.94
C SER A 44 1.55 7.65 -7.14
N LYS A 45 1.15 6.95 -8.21
CA LYS A 45 1.91 6.93 -9.47
C LYS A 45 1.51 8.13 -10.35
N PRO A 46 2.43 8.75 -11.09
CA PRO A 46 3.88 8.52 -11.00
C PRO A 46 4.45 9.10 -9.71
N TYR A 47 5.49 8.45 -9.20
CA TYR A 47 6.27 8.91 -8.05
C TYR A 47 7.75 8.94 -8.42
N THR A 48 8.50 9.78 -7.73
CA THR A 48 9.94 9.93 -7.81
C THR A 48 10.66 8.88 -6.96
N ASN A 49 11.96 8.68 -7.23
CA ASN A 49 12.81 7.84 -6.40
C ASN A 49 12.89 8.36 -4.95
N GLN A 50 12.83 9.67 -4.76
CA GLN A 50 12.87 10.29 -3.43
C GLN A 50 11.61 9.98 -2.62
N GLU A 51 10.43 10.04 -3.26
CA GLU A 51 9.17 9.66 -2.62
C GLU A 51 9.18 8.18 -2.25
N LEU A 52 9.63 7.30 -3.16
CA LEU A 52 9.79 5.87 -2.87
C LEU A 52 10.72 5.63 -1.67
N LEU A 53 11.91 6.23 -1.67
CA LEU A 53 12.90 6.05 -0.60
C LEU A 53 12.37 6.56 0.75
N SER A 54 11.66 7.69 0.74
CA SER A 54 11.05 8.27 1.94
C SER A 54 9.95 7.36 2.50
N THR A 55 9.11 6.78 1.64
CA THR A 55 8.08 5.82 2.06
C THR A 55 8.68 4.51 2.58
N LEU A 56 9.74 3.99 1.95
CA LEU A 56 10.45 2.82 2.46
C LEU A 56 11.05 3.08 3.84
N ASN A 57 11.69 4.24 4.04
CA ASN A 57 12.24 4.64 5.33
C ASN A 57 11.17 4.85 6.41
N LEU A 58 9.92 5.18 6.04
CA LEU A 58 8.80 5.24 6.98
C LEU A 58 8.39 3.83 7.44
N VAL A 59 8.34 2.87 6.51
CA VAL A 59 7.76 1.55 6.73
C VAL A 59 8.76 0.53 7.29
N LEU A 60 10.04 0.64 6.92
CA LEU A 60 11.10 -0.30 7.32
C LEU A 60 11.87 0.12 8.59
N LYS A 61 11.49 1.25 9.19
CA LYS A 61 12.09 1.71 10.44
C LYS A 61 11.61 0.92 11.64
#